data_AF-A0A430RUI3-F1
#
_entry.id   AF-A0A430RUI3-F1
#
_cell.length_a   1.000
_cell.length_b   1.000
_cell.length_c   1.000
_cell.angle_alpha   90.00
_cell.angle_beta   90.00
_cell.angle_gamma   90.00
#
_symmetry.space_group_name_H-M   'P 1'
#
loop_
_entity.id
_entity.type
_entity.pdbx_description
1 polymer ?
#
loop_
_entity_poly.entity_id
_entity_poly.type
_entity_poly.pdbx_seq_one_letter_code
_entity_poly.pdbx_strand_id
1 'polypeptide(L)'
;MEGFYLVLGEGLSEEANRRAQALARALLKAPPEGLWDAIPAYGTLYLEYDSRRLSRARLLRFLRRLASFSPEEEGKYVVIPVRYDGEDLPEVAHRTGLSLEAVRRLHQAPLYRVYALGFTPGFPFLAPVAEALRLPRRPHPRPRVPAHSLAMAGPQTGIYPLPSPGGWHLLGTALVAVYDPHREEPFLLRPGDRVRFKEAEGPTPKEPSPLELLPEEPRIPAFRVEEPGLMDLVVDGGRFLAGHLGLARSGPLDPYSASLANRLVGNPPGAPLLEVAYRGPVLTALRDLVAAVAGYGLTALLEVEEIPPGQSFFWPRGKTLSFRPRGRGVRIYLAVAGGLEGRSFMGSVSPDLRGRIGRPLVAGDVLGLGEERAVRPGLAFRQRPLPETFRLRLLPGPQFSWEARRALISASFRVVRADRMGVELVGPEVPGGEGLSEATPLGGIQVPPSGRPLVLLVDKGSLGGYAKPARVHPGDLWLFGQVWPGVELAFTCDYHREGQHIVPILVWEG
;
A
#
# COMPACT_ATOMS: atom_id res chain seq x y z
N MET A 1 10.27 -11.16 6.81
CA MET A 1 9.49 -9.92 6.97
C MET A 1 8.80 -9.97 8.32
N GLU A 2 9.01 -8.95 9.12
CA GLU A 2 8.36 -8.72 10.40
C GLU A 2 8.08 -7.22 10.57
N GLY A 3 7.30 -6.86 11.59
CA GLY A 3 7.10 -5.47 11.95
C GLY A 3 6.49 -5.31 13.34
N PHE A 4 6.67 -4.14 13.94
CA PHE A 4 6.14 -3.78 15.25
C PHE A 4 5.90 -2.27 15.34
N TYR A 5 5.05 -1.87 16.29
CA TYR A 5 4.67 -0.51 16.64
C TYR A 5 5.44 -0.09 17.88
N LEU A 6 6.04 1.09 17.82
CA LEU A 6 6.41 1.86 19.00
C LEU A 6 5.25 2.78 19.34
N VAL A 7 4.82 2.76 20.60
CA VAL A 7 3.82 3.69 21.14
C VAL A 7 4.54 4.65 22.07
N LEU A 8 4.59 5.92 21.68
CA LEU A 8 5.24 7.01 22.41
C LEU A 8 4.24 7.86 23.19
N GLY A 9 2.94 7.65 22.95
CA GLY A 9 1.84 8.30 23.65
C GLY A 9 0.52 8.05 22.95
N GLU A 10 -0.58 8.24 23.67
CA GLU A 10 -1.93 8.04 23.15
C GLU A 10 -2.56 9.34 22.62
N GLY A 11 -3.60 9.19 21.80
CA GLY A 11 -4.40 10.31 21.32
C GLY A 11 -3.66 11.28 20.41
N LEU A 12 -4.05 12.55 20.48
CA LEU A 12 -3.46 13.67 19.71
C LEU A 12 -2.38 14.41 20.52
N SER A 13 -1.47 13.67 21.15
CA SER A 13 -0.34 14.26 21.88
C SER A 13 0.71 14.82 20.92
N GLU A 14 0.91 16.14 20.95
CA GLU A 14 1.91 16.81 20.12
C GLU A 14 3.33 16.32 20.44
N GLU A 15 3.65 16.16 21.72
CA GLU A 15 4.97 15.68 22.18
C GLU A 15 5.24 14.25 21.71
N ALA A 16 4.27 13.35 21.84
CA ALA A 16 4.41 11.98 21.35
C ALA A 16 4.60 11.95 19.83
N ASN A 17 3.90 12.84 19.10
CA ASN A 17 4.03 12.97 17.65
C ASN A 17 5.40 13.51 17.23
N ARG A 18 5.91 14.52 17.92
CA ARG A 18 7.27 15.07 17.75
C ARG A 18 8.30 13.94 17.94
N ARG A 19 8.12 13.18 19.03
CA ARG A 19 8.69 11.86 19.36
C ARG A 19 8.86 10.95 18.14
N ALA A 20 7.70 10.49 17.66
CA ALA A 20 7.59 9.47 16.63
C ALA A 20 8.21 9.94 15.30
N GLN A 21 7.95 11.19 14.93
CA GLN A 21 8.43 11.76 13.67
C GLN A 21 9.93 12.01 13.68
N ALA A 22 10.51 12.45 14.80
CA ALA A 22 11.96 12.61 14.92
C ALA A 22 12.69 11.28 14.70
N LEU A 23 12.23 10.20 15.36
CA LEU A 23 12.77 8.86 15.16
C LEU A 23 12.60 8.37 13.71
N ALA A 24 11.41 8.54 13.13
CA ALA A 24 11.16 8.14 11.75
C ALA A 24 12.08 8.88 10.76
N ARG A 25 12.21 10.21 10.89
CA ARG A 25 13.10 11.01 10.02
C ARG A 25 14.55 10.58 10.16
N ALA A 26 15.02 10.35 11.39
CA ALA A 26 16.38 9.89 11.63
C ALA A 26 16.66 8.50 10.99
N LEU A 27 15.70 7.57 11.09
CA LEU A 27 15.77 6.27 10.41
C LEU A 27 15.77 6.42 8.90
N LEU A 28 14.88 7.24 8.34
CA LEU A 28 14.73 7.41 6.89
C LEU A 28 15.91 8.15 6.25
N LYS A 29 16.62 9.01 7.01
CA LYS A 29 17.84 9.69 6.55
C LYS A 29 19.01 8.73 6.39
N ALA A 30 19.09 7.69 7.21
CA ALA A 30 20.16 6.68 7.16
C ALA A 30 19.58 5.29 7.50
N PRO A 31 18.80 4.68 6.59
CA PRO A 31 18.09 3.45 6.86
C PRO A 31 19.08 2.28 7.01
N PRO A 32 19.05 1.52 8.12
CA PRO A 32 19.86 0.32 8.22
C PRO A 32 19.42 -0.72 7.19
N GLU A 33 20.38 -1.48 6.66
CA GLU A 33 20.06 -2.55 5.71
C GLU A 33 19.04 -3.51 6.31
N GLY A 34 17.97 -3.78 5.54
CA GLY A 34 16.86 -4.63 5.97
C GLY A 34 15.67 -3.87 6.55
N LEU A 35 15.76 -2.56 6.82
CA LEU A 35 14.58 -1.74 7.10
C LEU A 35 13.75 -1.59 5.82
N TRP A 36 12.46 -1.88 5.91
CA TRP A 36 11.52 -1.82 4.79
C TRP A 36 10.59 -0.63 4.87
N ASP A 37 10.19 -0.21 6.08
CA ASP A 37 9.44 1.03 6.27
C ASP A 37 9.55 1.58 7.69
N ALA A 38 9.31 2.88 7.82
CA ALA A 38 9.19 3.61 9.09
C ALA A 38 8.07 4.65 8.97
N ILE A 39 6.90 4.34 9.51
CA ILE A 39 5.66 5.09 9.29
C ILE A 39 5.21 5.72 10.62
N PRO A 40 5.45 7.04 10.82
CA PRO A 40 4.93 7.76 11.99
C PRO A 40 3.47 8.16 11.76
N ALA A 41 2.61 7.94 12.76
CA ALA A 41 1.23 8.40 12.77
C ALA A 41 0.82 8.72 14.21
N TYR A 42 0.48 9.99 14.47
CA TYR A 42 0.18 10.48 15.83
C TYR A 42 1.31 10.12 16.80
N GLY A 43 1.01 9.55 17.97
CA GLY A 43 2.01 9.08 18.93
C GLY A 43 2.61 7.70 18.63
N THR A 44 2.42 7.16 17.42
CA THR A 44 2.92 5.82 17.05
C THR A 44 3.95 5.86 15.92
N LEU A 45 4.90 4.93 15.95
CA LEU A 45 5.84 4.67 14.86
C LEU A 45 5.83 3.18 14.52
N TYR A 46 5.36 2.83 13.33
CA TYR A 46 5.41 1.46 12.82
C TYR A 46 6.69 1.22 12.04
N LEU A 47 7.36 0.09 12.33
CA LEU A 47 8.58 -0.33 11.66
C LEU A 47 8.34 -1.69 11.01
N GLU A 48 8.66 -1.80 9.73
CA GLU A 48 8.65 -3.06 8.99
C GLU A 48 10.07 -3.37 8.50
N TYR A 49 10.49 -4.64 8.58
CA TYR A 49 11.86 -5.04 8.24
C TYR A 49 11.99 -6.49 7.77
N ASP A 50 13.06 -6.80 7.05
CA ASP A 50 13.48 -8.16 6.73
C ASP A 50 14.25 -8.78 7.90
N SER A 51 13.60 -9.65 8.67
CA SER A 51 14.20 -10.35 9.80
C SER A 51 15.41 -11.22 9.46
N ARG A 52 15.66 -11.52 8.18
CA ARG A 52 16.87 -12.22 7.71
C ARG A 52 18.10 -11.31 7.63
N ARG A 53 17.90 -9.99 7.50
CA ARG A 53 18.97 -8.98 7.36
C ARG A 53 19.09 -8.08 8.59
N LEU A 54 17.97 -7.81 9.25
CA LEU A 54 17.89 -6.93 10.41
C LEU A 54 17.11 -7.62 11.52
N SER A 55 17.76 -7.92 12.65
CA SER A 55 17.05 -8.46 13.81
C SER A 55 16.32 -7.35 14.58
N ARG A 56 15.21 -7.69 15.24
CA ARG A 56 14.48 -6.76 16.11
C ARG A 56 15.38 -6.11 17.15
N ALA A 57 16.22 -6.91 17.81
CA ALA A 57 17.14 -6.41 18.84
C ALA A 57 18.14 -5.38 18.29
N ARG A 58 18.67 -5.60 17.07
CA ARG A 58 19.56 -4.64 16.40
C ARG A 58 18.82 -3.35 16.04
N LEU A 59 17.59 -3.44 15.53
CA LEU A 59 16.76 -2.28 15.22
C LEU A 59 16.44 -1.47 16.48
N LEU A 60 16.04 -2.12 17.59
CA LEU A 60 15.80 -1.44 18.87
C LEU A 60 17.06 -0.74 19.40
N ARG A 61 18.25 -1.36 19.28
CA ARG A 61 19.51 -0.71 19.67
C ARG A 61 19.79 0.53 18.83
N PHE A 62 19.50 0.48 17.53
CA PHE A 62 19.65 1.64 16.64
C PHE A 62 18.70 2.77 17.05
N LEU A 63 17.44 2.45 17.36
CA LEU A 63 16.45 3.41 17.84
C LEU A 63 16.87 4.12 19.13
N ARG A 64 17.36 3.39 20.14
CA ARG A 64 17.84 3.99 21.40
C ARG A 64 18.97 4.97 21.15
N ARG A 65 19.90 4.61 20.26
CA ARG A 65 21.00 5.50 19.86
C ARG A 65 20.47 6.73 19.12
N LEU A 66 19.50 6.58 18.22
CA LEU A 66 18.91 7.74 17.56
C LEU A 66 18.18 8.65 18.55
N ALA A 67 17.43 8.08 19.50
CA ALA A 67 16.72 8.84 20.52
C ALA A 67 17.66 9.69 21.39
N SER A 68 18.89 9.23 21.65
CA SER A 68 19.86 9.98 22.47
C SER A 68 20.53 11.15 21.74
N PHE A 69 20.46 11.22 20.40
CA PHE A 69 21.18 12.22 19.60
C PHE A 69 20.29 13.05 18.69
N SER A 70 19.04 12.66 18.43
CA SER A 70 18.23 13.30 17.41
C SER A 70 17.73 14.66 17.92
N PRO A 71 18.21 15.79 17.37
CA PRO A 71 17.60 17.08 17.66
C PRO A 71 16.19 17.08 17.09
N GLU A 72 15.28 17.69 17.82
CA GLU A 72 13.90 17.83 17.37
C GLU A 72 13.82 18.94 16.33
N GLU A 73 13.91 18.56 15.06
CA GLU A 73 13.69 19.50 13.96
C GLU A 73 12.19 19.81 13.81
N GLU A 74 11.84 21.10 13.80
CA GLU A 74 10.50 21.54 13.44
C GLU A 74 10.27 21.35 11.94
N GLY A 75 9.06 20.89 11.57
CA GLY A 75 8.66 20.82 10.17
C GLY A 75 8.49 22.20 9.54
N LYS A 76 8.36 22.23 8.21
CA LYS A 76 8.17 23.47 7.44
C LYS A 76 6.85 24.14 7.85
N TYR A 77 6.80 25.46 7.77
CA TYR A 77 5.55 26.22 7.85
C TYR A 77 4.98 26.42 6.45
N VAL A 78 3.76 25.93 6.20
CA VAL A 78 3.10 25.94 4.89
C VAL A 78 1.76 26.65 4.98
N VAL A 79 1.55 27.64 4.12
CA VAL A 79 0.24 28.31 3.99
C VAL A 79 -0.51 27.69 2.82
N ILE A 80 -1.72 27.19 3.07
CA ILE A 80 -2.57 26.57 2.05
C ILE A 80 -3.72 27.54 1.70
N PRO A 81 -3.76 28.08 0.47
CA PRO A 81 -4.89 28.86 0.00
C PRO A 81 -6.11 27.96 -0.20
N VAL A 82 -7.27 28.42 0.26
CA VAL A 82 -8.53 27.66 0.25
C VAL A 82 -9.66 28.53 -0.24
N ARG A 83 -10.49 27.99 -1.13
CA ARG A 83 -11.82 28.54 -1.41
C ARG A 83 -12.83 27.79 -0.56
N TYR A 84 -13.60 28.48 0.29
CA TYR A 84 -14.60 27.85 1.17
C TYR A 84 -15.94 27.65 0.44
N ASP A 85 -15.94 26.71 -0.51
CA ASP A 85 -17.06 26.34 -1.38
C ASP A 85 -17.57 24.91 -1.14
N GLY A 86 -17.26 24.34 0.03
CA GLY A 86 -17.54 22.93 0.31
C GLY A 86 -19.04 22.64 0.42
N GLU A 87 -19.44 21.50 -0.13
CA GLU A 87 -20.83 21.03 -0.14
C GLU A 87 -21.45 20.97 1.27
N ASP A 88 -20.65 20.60 2.29
CA ASP A 88 -21.12 20.44 3.67
C ASP A 88 -21.01 21.72 4.49
N LEU A 89 -20.43 22.81 3.95
CA LEU A 89 -20.19 24.04 4.72
C LEU A 89 -21.48 24.62 5.33
N PRO A 90 -22.64 24.68 4.62
CA PRO A 90 -23.90 25.10 5.23
C PRO A 90 -24.43 24.14 6.29
N GLU A 91 -24.30 22.82 6.09
CA GLU A 91 -24.72 21.81 7.08
C GLU A 91 -23.89 21.93 8.36
N VAL A 92 -22.57 22.09 8.22
CA VAL A 92 -21.65 22.26 9.35
C VAL A 92 -22.00 23.52 10.14
N ALA A 93 -22.24 24.64 9.46
CA ALA A 93 -22.67 25.89 10.10
C ALA A 93 -23.97 25.70 10.89
N HIS A 94 -24.99 25.09 10.28
CA HIS A 94 -26.27 24.81 10.94
C HIS A 94 -26.11 23.92 12.17
N ARG A 95 -25.38 22.80 12.06
CA ARG A 95 -25.22 21.81 13.14
C ARG A 95 -24.36 22.30 14.30
N THR A 96 -23.48 23.26 14.05
CA THR A 96 -22.64 23.89 15.10
C THR A 96 -23.28 25.16 15.67
N GLY A 97 -24.38 25.65 15.10
CA GLY A 97 -24.99 26.92 15.49
C GLY A 97 -24.16 28.14 15.11
N LEU A 98 -23.24 28.00 14.16
CA LEU A 98 -22.32 29.04 13.71
C LEU A 98 -22.80 29.68 12.40
N SER A 99 -22.40 30.93 12.15
CA SER A 99 -22.51 31.50 10.80
C SER A 99 -21.45 30.91 9.86
N LEU A 100 -21.68 30.97 8.55
CA LEU A 100 -20.68 30.54 7.54
C LEU A 100 -19.33 31.23 7.77
N GLU A 101 -19.33 32.54 8.00
CA GLU A 101 -18.13 33.32 8.30
C GLU A 101 -17.43 32.87 9.59
N ALA A 102 -18.19 32.51 10.63
CA ALA A 102 -17.63 31.97 11.86
C ALA A 102 -16.95 30.61 11.64
N VAL A 103 -17.55 29.72 10.82
CA VAL A 103 -16.94 28.44 10.45
C VAL A 103 -15.61 28.67 9.72
N ARG A 104 -15.59 29.52 8.68
CA ARG A 104 -14.37 29.85 7.93
C ARG A 104 -13.28 30.42 8.83
N ARG A 105 -13.63 31.39 9.68
CA ARG A 105 -12.69 32.02 10.61
C ARG A 105 -12.13 31.01 11.62
N LEU A 106 -12.97 30.16 12.19
CA LEU A 106 -12.54 29.13 13.16
C LEU A 106 -11.67 28.04 12.52
N HIS A 107 -11.89 27.72 11.25
CA HIS A 107 -11.03 26.79 10.52
C HIS A 107 -9.66 27.41 10.16
N GLN A 108 -9.59 28.72 9.91
CA GLN A 108 -8.32 29.40 9.59
C GLN A 108 -7.47 29.72 10.84
N ALA A 109 -8.10 29.82 12.01
CA ALA A 109 -7.45 30.31 13.22
C ALA A 109 -6.28 29.43 13.73
N PRO A 110 -6.39 28.08 13.79
CA PRO A 110 -5.32 27.26 14.34
C PRO A 110 -4.04 27.27 13.48
N LEU A 111 -2.90 27.08 14.14
CA LEU A 111 -1.70 26.59 13.49
C LEU A 111 -1.74 25.06 13.58
N TYR A 112 -2.08 24.41 12.47
CA TYR A 112 -2.21 22.97 12.43
C TYR A 112 -0.84 22.29 12.36
N ARG A 113 -0.77 21.05 12.80
CA ARG A 113 0.37 20.15 12.59
C ARG A 113 -0.06 18.93 11.78
N VAL A 114 0.78 18.45 10.87
CA VAL A 114 0.60 17.16 10.18
C VAL A 114 0.95 16.03 11.14
N TYR A 115 -0.06 15.46 11.81
CA TYR A 115 0.12 14.36 12.76
C TYR A 115 0.40 13.02 12.06
N ALA A 116 -0.18 12.82 10.89
CA ALA A 116 0.04 11.65 10.04
C ALA A 116 -0.14 12.03 8.56
N LEU A 117 0.47 11.27 7.66
CA LEU A 117 0.38 11.46 6.22
C LEU A 117 0.22 10.08 5.56
N GLY A 118 -0.80 9.90 4.72
CA GLY A 118 -0.88 8.69 3.88
C GLY A 118 -2.13 7.81 3.97
N PHE A 119 -3.33 8.37 4.18
CA PHE A 119 -4.57 7.60 3.91
C PHE A 119 -4.69 7.23 2.41
N THR A 120 -4.45 8.24 1.58
CA THR A 120 -4.02 8.12 0.19
C THR A 120 -2.68 8.86 0.04
N PRO A 121 -1.89 8.67 -1.03
CA PRO A 121 -0.62 9.37 -1.21
C PRO A 121 -0.76 10.89 -1.02
N GLY A 122 -0.04 11.42 -0.04
CA GLY A 122 -0.04 12.84 0.32
C GLY A 122 -1.23 13.35 1.14
N PHE A 123 -2.16 12.49 1.58
CA PHE A 123 -3.31 12.93 2.40
C PHE A 123 -2.84 13.31 3.82
N PRO A 124 -2.96 14.58 4.25
CA PRO A 124 -2.51 15.02 5.56
C PRO A 124 -3.64 14.91 6.60
N PHE A 125 -3.34 14.30 7.76
CA PHE A 125 -4.17 14.39 8.95
C PHE A 125 -3.66 15.54 9.83
N LEU A 126 -4.44 16.61 9.90
CA LEU A 126 -4.09 17.86 10.56
C LEU A 126 -4.93 18.07 11.82
N ALA A 127 -4.31 18.55 12.89
CA ALA A 127 -4.99 18.92 14.13
C ALA A 127 -4.28 20.10 14.81
N PRO A 128 -4.95 20.85 15.72
CA PRO A 128 -6.34 20.66 16.16
C PRO A 128 -7.35 21.54 15.42
N VAL A 129 -8.53 20.97 15.12
CA VAL A 129 -9.73 21.76 14.81
C VAL A 129 -10.30 22.37 16.09
N ALA A 130 -10.72 23.64 16.02
CA ALA A 130 -11.33 24.36 17.13
C ALA A 130 -12.56 23.64 17.68
N GLU A 131 -12.72 23.58 19.00
CA GLU A 131 -13.75 22.77 19.67
C GLU A 131 -15.17 23.10 19.20
N ALA A 132 -15.49 24.39 19.05
CA ALA A 132 -16.79 24.85 18.55
C ALA A 132 -17.14 24.38 17.12
N LEU A 133 -16.15 23.94 16.35
CA LEU A 133 -16.34 23.47 14.97
C LEU A 133 -16.44 21.93 14.87
N ARG A 134 -16.11 21.18 15.93
CA ARG A 134 -15.95 19.73 15.86
C ARG A 134 -17.30 19.04 15.68
N LEU A 135 -17.43 18.26 14.60
CA LEU A 135 -18.54 17.36 14.35
C LEU A 135 -18.01 15.95 14.07
N PRO A 136 -18.68 14.88 14.52
CA PRO A 136 -18.29 13.53 14.12
C PRO A 136 -18.39 13.39 12.60
N ARG A 137 -17.62 12.46 12.02
CA ARG A 137 -17.74 12.12 10.59
C ARG A 137 -19.18 11.74 10.24
N ARG A 138 -19.52 11.80 8.95
CA ARG A 138 -20.80 11.34 8.42
C ARG A 138 -21.01 9.84 8.73
N PRO A 139 -22.26 9.42 9.00
CA PRO A 139 -22.57 8.01 9.25
C PRO A 139 -22.35 7.13 8.03
N HIS A 140 -22.61 7.67 6.83
CA HIS A 140 -22.35 7.00 5.55
C HIS A 140 -21.29 7.78 4.77
N PRO A 141 -20.16 7.16 4.40
CA PRO A 141 -19.14 7.82 3.61
C PRO A 141 -19.63 8.03 2.16
N ARG A 142 -19.20 9.12 1.54
CA ARG A 142 -19.37 9.32 0.09
C ARG A 142 -18.54 8.27 -0.64
N PRO A 143 -19.05 7.69 -1.75
CA PRO A 143 -18.27 6.77 -2.58
C PRO A 143 -17.12 7.50 -3.28
N ARG A 144 -17.27 8.81 -3.52
CA ARG A 144 -16.25 9.65 -4.15
C ARG A 144 -16.30 11.07 -3.58
N VAL A 145 -15.26 11.46 -2.88
CA VAL A 145 -14.92 12.85 -2.57
C VAL A 145 -14.03 13.38 -3.71
N PRO A 146 -14.26 14.60 -4.23
CA PRO A 146 -13.41 15.20 -5.25
C PRO A 146 -11.95 15.38 -4.79
N ALA A 147 -11.03 15.47 -5.76
CA ALA A 147 -9.67 15.89 -5.46
C ALA A 147 -9.67 17.34 -4.93
N HIS A 148 -8.64 17.66 -4.14
CA HIS A 148 -8.39 18.94 -3.50
C HIS A 148 -9.44 19.37 -2.46
N SER A 149 -10.44 18.53 -2.17
CA SER A 149 -11.43 18.83 -1.13
C SER A 149 -10.76 18.98 0.24
N LEU A 150 -10.98 20.13 0.87
CA LEU A 150 -10.68 20.38 2.28
C LEU A 150 -11.85 19.86 3.11
N ALA A 151 -11.57 19.05 4.12
CA ALA A 151 -12.61 18.45 4.95
C ALA A 151 -12.21 18.32 6.42
N MET A 152 -13.20 18.14 7.29
CA MET A 152 -12.98 17.94 8.72
C MET A 152 -13.80 16.79 9.31
N ALA A 153 -13.29 16.20 10.39
CA ALA A 153 -14.01 15.25 11.23
C ALA A 153 -13.42 15.24 12.66
N GLY A 154 -14.26 15.48 13.65
CA GLY A 154 -13.89 15.61 15.05
C GLY A 154 -12.80 16.67 15.22
N PRO A 155 -11.70 16.37 15.93
CA PRO A 155 -10.60 17.31 16.14
C PRO A 155 -9.67 17.48 14.93
N GLN A 156 -9.99 16.90 13.77
CA GLN A 156 -9.07 16.83 12.63
C GLN A 156 -9.62 17.52 11.38
N THR A 157 -8.70 18.04 10.56
CA THR A 157 -8.92 18.53 9.21
C THR A 157 -7.90 17.90 8.24
N GLY A 158 -8.18 17.92 6.95
CA GLY A 158 -7.40 17.19 5.96
C GLY A 158 -7.77 17.60 4.54
N ILE A 159 -6.91 17.25 3.59
CA ILE A 159 -7.08 17.57 2.18
C ILE A 159 -7.03 16.27 1.40
N TYR A 160 -8.08 15.99 0.62
CA TYR A 160 -8.12 14.85 -0.29
C TYR A 160 -7.24 15.14 -1.51
N PRO A 161 -6.06 14.52 -1.69
CA PRO A 161 -5.17 14.87 -2.80
C PRO A 161 -5.67 14.31 -4.14
N LEU A 162 -6.43 13.22 -4.07
CA LEU A 162 -6.99 12.48 -5.18
C LEU A 162 -8.43 12.09 -4.84
N PRO A 163 -9.27 11.77 -5.84
CA PRO A 163 -10.62 11.31 -5.57
C PRO A 163 -10.60 9.98 -4.82
N SER A 164 -11.31 9.91 -3.69
CA SER A 164 -11.42 8.68 -2.89
C SER A 164 -12.74 8.65 -2.12
N PRO A 165 -13.19 7.49 -1.62
CA PRO A 165 -14.28 7.45 -0.65
C PRO A 165 -13.92 8.23 0.61
N GLY A 166 -14.91 8.81 1.29
CA GLY A 166 -14.67 9.62 2.48
C GLY A 166 -15.94 10.06 3.20
N GLY A 167 -15.92 10.03 4.53
CA GLY A 167 -17.03 10.46 5.37
C GLY A 167 -16.80 11.78 6.09
N TRP A 168 -15.78 12.55 5.72
CA TRP A 168 -15.48 13.83 6.36
C TRP A 168 -16.37 14.94 5.78
N HIS A 169 -16.61 15.99 6.59
CA HIS A 169 -17.42 17.14 6.17
C HIS A 169 -16.61 18.07 5.30
N LEU A 170 -17.03 18.26 4.05
CA LEU A 170 -16.34 19.06 3.04
C LEU A 170 -16.57 20.55 3.28
N LEU A 171 -15.53 21.28 3.63
CA LEU A 171 -15.58 22.72 3.94
C LEU A 171 -15.20 23.61 2.76
N GLY A 172 -14.41 23.09 1.82
CA GLY A 172 -13.93 23.87 0.68
C GLY A 172 -12.99 23.09 -0.23
N THR A 173 -12.22 23.85 -1.00
CA THR A 173 -11.26 23.35 -1.99
C THR A 173 -9.91 24.00 -1.76
N ALA A 174 -8.86 23.18 -1.58
CA ALA A 174 -7.49 23.66 -1.57
C ALA A 174 -7.09 24.13 -2.97
N LEU A 175 -6.53 25.33 -3.07
CA LEU A 175 -6.12 25.95 -4.35
C LEU A 175 -4.68 25.60 -4.75
N VAL A 176 -4.09 24.61 -4.06
CA VAL A 176 -2.80 24.00 -4.39
C VAL A 176 -2.93 22.48 -4.26
N ALA A 177 -2.40 21.75 -5.24
CA ALA A 177 -2.34 20.29 -5.13
C ALA A 177 -1.25 19.90 -4.14
N VAL A 178 -1.64 19.21 -3.07
CA VAL A 178 -0.73 18.71 -2.02
C VAL A 178 0.06 17.47 -2.44
N TYR A 179 -0.39 16.82 -3.52
CA TYR A 179 0.27 15.69 -4.17
C TYR A 179 0.24 15.88 -5.68
N ASP A 180 1.39 15.69 -6.34
CA ASP A 180 1.53 15.71 -7.79
C ASP A 180 2.79 14.93 -8.20
N PRO A 181 2.68 13.71 -8.76
CA PRO A 181 3.83 12.87 -9.06
C PRO A 181 4.70 13.39 -10.21
N HIS A 182 4.27 14.44 -10.92
CA HIS A 182 5.02 15.06 -12.02
C HIS A 182 5.95 16.19 -11.56
N ARG A 183 5.91 16.58 -10.28
CA ARG A 183 6.80 17.62 -9.71
C ARG A 183 8.08 17.03 -9.17
N GLU A 184 9.12 17.85 -9.10
CA GLU A 184 10.40 17.50 -8.47
C GLU A 184 10.23 17.12 -6.99
N GLU A 185 9.38 17.85 -6.26
CA GLU A 185 8.89 17.47 -4.93
C GLU A 185 7.41 17.04 -5.02
N PRO A 186 7.11 15.72 -5.14
CA PRO A 186 5.73 15.27 -5.36
C PRO A 186 4.76 15.52 -4.22
N PHE A 187 5.28 15.67 -3.00
CA PHE A 187 4.50 15.83 -1.78
C PHE A 187 4.77 17.20 -1.18
N LEU A 188 3.76 18.07 -1.16
CA LEU A 188 3.88 19.43 -0.61
C LEU A 188 4.08 19.41 0.90
N LEU A 189 3.47 18.44 1.58
CA LEU A 189 3.46 18.30 3.02
C LEU A 189 4.21 17.03 3.44
N ARG A 190 4.90 17.12 4.57
CA ARG A 190 5.59 16.01 5.25
C ARG A 190 5.05 15.82 6.67
N PRO A 191 5.21 14.62 7.26
CA PRO A 191 4.92 14.42 8.67
C PRO A 191 5.67 15.42 9.55
N GLY A 192 4.91 16.21 10.32
CA GLY A 192 5.42 17.22 11.25
C GLY A 192 5.46 18.64 10.75
N ASP A 193 5.11 18.87 9.49
CA ASP A 193 4.93 20.23 8.97
C ASP A 193 3.79 20.96 9.72
N ARG A 194 3.91 22.27 9.80
CA ARG A 194 2.90 23.17 10.35
C ARG A 194 2.14 23.82 9.22
N VAL A 195 0.82 23.84 9.31
CA VAL A 195 -0.06 24.30 8.24
C VAL A 195 -0.98 25.41 8.75
N ARG A 196 -1.12 26.47 7.96
CA ARG A 196 -2.20 27.46 8.15
C ARG A 196 -3.02 27.57 6.88
N PHE A 197 -4.34 27.48 7.03
CA PHE A 197 -5.27 27.73 5.93
C PHE A 197 -5.55 29.21 5.80
N LYS A 198 -5.66 29.70 4.57
CA LYS A 198 -6.02 31.08 4.28
C LYS A 198 -7.07 31.11 3.18
N GLU A 199 -8.18 31.80 3.43
CA GLU A 199 -9.20 32.04 2.42
C GLU A 199 -8.60 32.82 1.24
N ALA A 200 -8.90 32.34 0.04
CA ALA A 200 -8.38 32.90 -1.19
C ALA A 200 -9.32 32.57 -2.36
N GLU A 201 -9.20 33.37 -3.41
CA GLU A 201 -9.79 33.10 -4.71
C GLU A 201 -8.73 32.48 -5.65
N GLY A 202 -9.19 31.72 -6.63
CA GLY A 202 -8.32 31.10 -7.63
C GLY A 202 -8.95 29.87 -8.27
N PRO A 203 -8.33 29.35 -9.34
CA PRO A 203 -8.81 28.15 -10.01
C PRO A 203 -8.57 26.90 -9.16
N THR A 204 -9.46 25.91 -9.29
CA THR A 204 -9.20 24.58 -8.71
C THR A 204 -8.02 23.93 -9.43
N PRO A 205 -7.03 23.36 -8.72
CA PRO A 205 -5.93 22.65 -9.36
C PRO A 205 -6.44 21.46 -10.19
N LYS A 206 -5.73 21.12 -11.26
CA LYS A 206 -6.04 19.92 -12.05
C LYS A 206 -5.86 18.67 -11.18
N GLU A 207 -6.66 17.64 -11.43
CA GLU A 207 -6.38 16.34 -10.83
C GLU A 207 -5.03 15.80 -11.37
N PRO A 208 -4.14 15.27 -10.51
CA PRO A 208 -2.89 14.68 -10.97
C PRO A 208 -3.13 13.54 -11.97
N SER A 209 -2.54 13.60 -13.17
CA SER A 209 -2.61 12.51 -14.13
C SER A 209 -1.69 11.35 -13.73
N PRO A 210 -1.93 10.12 -14.20
CA PRO A 210 -0.99 9.02 -14.01
C PRO A 210 0.43 9.35 -14.46
N LEU A 211 1.42 8.97 -13.66
CA LEU A 211 2.84 9.05 -13.99
C LEU A 211 3.25 7.79 -14.77
N GLU A 212 3.63 7.95 -16.02
CA GLU A 212 4.11 6.85 -16.86
C GLU A 212 5.48 6.36 -16.38
N LEU A 213 5.59 5.08 -16.05
CA LEU A 213 6.86 4.45 -15.65
C LEU A 213 7.53 3.71 -16.81
N LEU A 214 6.75 3.24 -17.79
CA LEU A 214 7.30 2.60 -18.97
C LEU A 214 7.80 3.69 -19.94
N PRO A 215 8.98 3.51 -20.56
CA PRO A 215 9.43 4.41 -21.61
C PRO A 215 8.55 4.25 -22.86
N GLU A 216 8.26 5.36 -23.54
CA GLU A 216 7.57 5.34 -24.84
C GLU A 216 8.41 4.60 -25.89
N GLU A 217 9.72 4.85 -25.86
CA GLU A 217 10.72 4.20 -26.72
C GLU A 217 11.73 3.44 -25.85
N PRO A 218 11.54 2.14 -25.60
CA PRO A 218 12.51 1.37 -24.84
C PRO A 218 13.85 1.24 -25.58
N ARG A 219 14.96 1.26 -24.83
CA ARG A 219 16.32 1.16 -25.40
C ARG A 219 16.56 -0.15 -26.15
N ILE A 220 15.96 -1.23 -25.64
CA ILE A 220 16.13 -2.58 -26.15
C ILE A 220 14.73 -3.22 -26.29
N PRO A 221 13.97 -2.92 -27.36
CA PRO A 221 12.61 -3.43 -27.52
C PRO A 221 12.57 -4.97 -27.46
N ALA A 222 11.76 -5.52 -26.55
CA ALA A 222 11.70 -6.95 -26.26
C ALA A 222 10.44 -7.59 -26.85
N PHE A 223 9.27 -7.11 -26.45
CA PHE A 223 7.97 -7.60 -26.93
C PHE A 223 6.92 -6.50 -26.95
N ARG A 224 5.88 -6.69 -27.75
CA ARG A 224 4.71 -5.82 -27.86
C ARG A 224 3.50 -6.48 -27.22
N VAL A 225 2.64 -5.68 -26.59
CA VAL A 225 1.30 -6.07 -26.15
C VAL A 225 0.34 -5.91 -27.32
N GLU A 226 -0.14 -7.02 -27.86
CA GLU A 226 -1.17 -6.99 -28.92
C GLU A 226 -2.55 -6.79 -28.29
N GLU A 227 -2.85 -7.56 -27.24
CA GLU A 227 -4.09 -7.46 -26.47
C GLU A 227 -3.77 -7.47 -24.97
N PRO A 228 -4.34 -6.56 -24.16
CA PRO A 228 -4.16 -6.59 -22.73
C PRO A 228 -5.02 -7.67 -22.07
N GLY A 229 -4.54 -8.21 -20.96
CA GLY A 229 -5.24 -9.10 -20.05
C GLY A 229 -6.32 -8.37 -19.24
N LEU A 230 -6.60 -8.87 -18.03
CA LEU A 230 -7.51 -8.18 -17.11
C LEU A 230 -6.81 -7.06 -16.36
N MET A 231 -5.58 -7.32 -15.90
CA MET A 231 -4.75 -6.35 -15.18
C MET A 231 -3.30 -6.84 -15.18
N ASP A 232 -2.54 -6.42 -16.20
CA ASP A 232 -1.14 -6.80 -16.35
C ASP A 232 -0.25 -5.68 -15.85
N LEU A 233 0.62 -5.98 -14.88
CA LEU A 233 1.41 -4.97 -14.18
C LEU A 233 2.89 -5.32 -14.26
N VAL A 234 3.71 -4.35 -14.67
CA VAL A 234 5.16 -4.46 -14.49
C VAL A 234 5.49 -4.18 -13.03
N VAL A 235 6.04 -5.18 -12.34
CA VAL A 235 6.36 -5.11 -10.91
C VAL A 235 7.81 -5.50 -10.66
N ASP A 236 8.46 -4.80 -9.74
CA ASP A 236 9.76 -5.17 -9.16
C ASP A 236 9.58 -5.67 -7.72
N GLY A 237 10.64 -5.71 -6.91
CA GLY A 237 10.58 -6.11 -5.52
C GLY A 237 9.64 -5.29 -4.62
N GLY A 238 9.13 -4.16 -5.09
CA GLY A 238 8.24 -3.24 -4.37
C GLY A 238 8.90 -1.91 -4.01
N ARG A 239 8.08 -0.96 -3.56
CA ARG A 239 8.49 0.35 -3.07
C ARG A 239 8.66 0.33 -1.56
N PHE A 240 9.85 0.70 -1.09
CA PHE A 240 10.23 0.65 0.32
C PHE A 240 10.45 2.06 0.88
N LEU A 241 10.41 2.21 2.20
CA LEU A 241 10.68 3.44 2.95
C LEU A 241 9.77 4.62 2.57
N ALA A 242 8.58 4.36 2.03
CA ALA A 242 7.70 5.38 1.46
C ALA A 242 6.28 5.37 2.05
N GLY A 243 5.97 4.46 2.98
CA GLY A 243 4.66 4.37 3.60
C GLY A 243 4.28 5.62 4.41
N HIS A 244 5.28 6.35 4.93
CA HIS A 244 5.12 7.64 5.59
C HIS A 244 4.60 8.78 4.67
N LEU A 245 4.57 8.54 3.35
CA LEU A 245 4.00 9.44 2.33
C LEU A 245 2.65 8.95 1.81
N GLY A 246 2.18 7.78 2.26
CA GLY A 246 0.97 7.13 1.75
C GLY A 246 1.17 6.20 0.57
N LEU A 247 2.41 5.99 0.12
CA LEU A 247 2.72 5.07 -0.98
C LEU A 247 2.66 3.62 -0.50
N ALA A 248 1.99 2.77 -1.28
CA ALA A 248 1.88 1.35 -0.98
C ALA A 248 3.20 0.60 -1.28
N ARG A 249 3.36 -0.58 -0.66
CA ARG A 249 4.51 -1.46 -0.95
C ARG A 249 4.50 -1.93 -2.40
N SER A 250 3.32 -2.25 -2.94
CA SER A 250 3.17 -2.83 -4.28
C SER A 250 4.10 -4.04 -4.49
N GLY A 251 4.68 -4.20 -5.68
CA GLY A 251 5.45 -5.38 -6.04
C GLY A 251 4.55 -6.59 -6.31
N PRO A 252 5.12 -7.80 -6.43
CA PRO A 252 4.36 -9.01 -6.71
C PRO A 252 3.49 -9.42 -5.52
N LEU A 253 2.23 -9.78 -5.79
CA LEU A 253 1.30 -10.26 -4.76
C LEU A 253 1.68 -11.67 -4.24
N ASP A 254 2.36 -12.44 -5.08
CA ASP A 254 3.01 -13.72 -4.79
C ASP A 254 4.51 -13.58 -5.09
N PRO A 255 5.29 -13.05 -4.12
CA PRO A 255 6.72 -12.79 -4.31
C PRO A 255 7.55 -14.07 -4.46
N TYR A 256 7.02 -15.24 -4.06
CA TYR A 256 7.71 -16.51 -4.26
C TYR A 256 7.78 -16.85 -5.75
N SER A 257 6.64 -16.81 -6.44
CA SER A 257 6.59 -17.12 -7.87
C SER A 257 7.27 -16.05 -8.73
N ALA A 258 7.14 -14.77 -8.39
CA ALA A 258 7.87 -13.70 -9.06
C ALA A 258 9.40 -13.88 -8.96
N SER A 259 9.91 -14.16 -7.75
CA SER A 259 11.33 -14.46 -7.55
C SER A 259 11.77 -15.71 -8.31
N LEU A 260 10.90 -16.70 -8.46
CA LEU A 260 11.23 -17.93 -9.17
C LEU A 260 11.37 -17.67 -10.68
N ALA A 261 10.41 -16.96 -11.29
CA ALA A 261 10.46 -16.58 -12.70
C ALA A 261 11.76 -15.83 -13.02
N ASN A 262 12.12 -14.82 -12.22
CA ASN A 262 13.36 -14.08 -12.39
C ASN A 262 14.61 -14.96 -12.32
N ARG A 263 14.70 -15.86 -11.33
CA ARG A 263 15.87 -16.73 -11.16
C ARG A 263 16.04 -17.71 -12.32
N LEU A 264 14.95 -18.20 -12.90
CA LEU A 264 14.97 -19.13 -14.04
C LEU A 264 15.59 -18.51 -15.30
N VAL A 265 15.59 -17.18 -15.42
CA VAL A 265 16.26 -16.44 -16.51
C VAL A 265 17.53 -15.71 -16.03
N GLY A 266 18.05 -16.06 -14.84
CA GLY A 266 19.29 -15.51 -14.30
C GLY A 266 19.21 -14.07 -13.80
N ASN A 267 18.01 -13.52 -13.59
CA ASN A 267 17.83 -12.19 -13.02
C ASN A 267 17.92 -12.19 -11.49
N PRO A 268 18.26 -11.04 -10.86
CA PRO A 268 18.04 -10.83 -9.44
C PRO A 268 16.56 -11.05 -9.05
N PRO A 269 16.26 -11.53 -7.84
CA PRO A 269 14.89 -11.87 -7.42
C PRO A 269 13.84 -10.77 -7.60
N GLY A 270 14.23 -9.50 -7.45
CA GLY A 270 13.35 -8.34 -7.55
C GLY A 270 13.50 -7.54 -8.84
N ALA A 271 14.12 -8.10 -9.89
CA ALA A 271 14.19 -7.43 -11.19
C ALA A 271 12.77 -7.22 -11.75
N PRO A 272 12.51 -6.13 -12.49
CA PRO A 272 11.19 -5.88 -13.06
C PRO A 272 10.72 -7.03 -13.97
N LEU A 273 9.50 -7.49 -13.76
CA LEU A 273 8.86 -8.55 -14.53
C LEU A 273 7.36 -8.27 -14.67
N LEU A 274 6.66 -9.07 -15.48
CA LEU A 274 5.22 -8.92 -15.68
C LEU A 274 4.43 -9.81 -14.72
N GLU A 275 3.57 -9.22 -13.90
CA GLU A 275 2.51 -9.90 -13.15
C GLU A 275 1.23 -9.95 -13.98
N VAL A 276 0.64 -11.14 -14.11
CA VAL A 276 -0.55 -11.42 -14.90
C VAL A 276 -1.61 -12.09 -14.03
N ALA A 277 -2.85 -11.59 -14.05
CA ALA A 277 -3.93 -12.10 -13.21
C ALA A 277 -5.24 -12.39 -13.95
N TYR A 278 -5.89 -13.51 -13.63
CA TYR A 278 -7.15 -14.04 -14.18
C TYR A 278 -7.14 -14.34 -15.69
N ARG A 279 -6.98 -13.31 -16.52
CA ARG A 279 -6.85 -13.39 -17.97
C ARG A 279 -5.57 -12.65 -18.34
N GLY A 280 -4.66 -13.31 -19.03
CA GLY A 280 -3.41 -12.68 -19.43
C GLY A 280 -3.45 -12.03 -20.80
N PRO A 281 -2.37 -11.31 -21.14
CA PRO A 281 -2.26 -10.60 -22.40
C PRO A 281 -1.88 -11.53 -23.56
N VAL A 282 -2.00 -11.01 -24.78
CA VAL A 282 -1.40 -11.56 -25.99
C VAL A 282 -0.18 -10.71 -26.33
N LEU A 283 1.00 -11.34 -26.37
CA LEU A 283 2.29 -10.67 -26.52
C LEU A 283 3.03 -11.20 -27.74
N THR A 284 3.68 -10.33 -28.50
CA THR A 284 4.54 -10.75 -29.63
C THR A 284 5.98 -10.35 -29.37
N ALA A 285 6.90 -11.31 -29.48
CA ALA A 285 8.33 -11.04 -29.36
C ALA A 285 8.83 -10.17 -30.54
N LEU A 286 9.55 -9.09 -30.23
CA LEU A 286 10.17 -8.22 -31.22
C LEU A 286 11.62 -8.64 -31.54
N ARG A 287 12.18 -9.53 -30.72
CA ARG A 287 13.51 -10.15 -30.86
C ARG A 287 13.51 -11.53 -30.22
N ASP A 288 14.60 -12.26 -30.39
CA ASP A 288 14.80 -13.53 -29.71
C ASP A 288 15.03 -13.30 -28.21
N LEU A 289 14.29 -14.03 -27.37
CA LEU A 289 14.29 -13.88 -25.92
C LEU A 289 14.46 -15.24 -25.24
N VAL A 290 15.00 -15.21 -24.01
CA VAL A 290 14.78 -16.29 -23.04
C VAL A 290 13.85 -15.75 -21.97
N ALA A 291 12.71 -16.41 -21.81
CA ALA A 291 11.68 -16.04 -20.86
C ALA A 291 11.44 -17.19 -19.87
N ALA A 292 10.81 -16.90 -18.74
CA ALA A 292 10.32 -17.90 -17.81
C ALA A 292 8.96 -17.52 -17.26
N VAL A 293 8.16 -18.54 -17.00
CA VAL A 293 6.86 -18.38 -16.35
C VAL A 293 6.85 -19.11 -15.00
N ALA A 294 6.27 -18.49 -13.98
CA ALA A 294 6.05 -19.12 -12.67
C ALA A 294 4.78 -18.55 -12.03
N GLY A 295 4.15 -19.29 -11.11
CA GLY A 295 2.82 -18.99 -10.57
C GLY A 295 1.81 -20.07 -10.94
N TYR A 296 0.53 -19.72 -10.83
CA TYR A 296 -0.58 -20.67 -10.86
C TYR A 296 -1.81 -20.07 -11.57
N GLY A 297 -2.82 -20.90 -11.82
CA GLY A 297 -4.10 -20.49 -12.39
C GLY A 297 -4.12 -20.20 -13.89
N LEU A 298 -2.95 -19.97 -14.49
CA LEU A 298 -2.79 -19.76 -15.92
C LEU A 298 -1.71 -20.68 -16.48
N THR A 299 -1.83 -21.00 -17.76
CA THR A 299 -0.80 -21.67 -18.55
C THR A 299 -0.43 -20.78 -19.72
N ALA A 300 0.87 -20.58 -19.92
CA ALA A 300 1.38 -19.85 -21.05
C ALA A 300 1.37 -20.74 -22.30
N LEU A 301 1.03 -20.15 -23.44
CA LEU A 301 0.99 -20.80 -24.75
C LEU A 301 1.93 -20.03 -25.68
N LEU A 302 3.00 -20.69 -26.13
CA LEU A 302 3.85 -20.15 -27.19
C LEU A 302 3.31 -20.70 -28.52
N GLU A 303 2.65 -19.84 -29.29
CA GLU A 303 1.75 -20.22 -30.39
C GLU A 303 0.66 -21.21 -29.92
N VAL A 304 0.92 -22.51 -30.05
CA VAL A 304 0.01 -23.60 -29.65
C VAL A 304 0.60 -24.50 -28.57
N GLU A 305 1.89 -24.36 -28.28
CA GLU A 305 2.60 -25.23 -27.33
C GLU A 305 2.39 -24.73 -25.90
N GLU A 306 1.98 -25.63 -25.00
CA GLU A 306 1.84 -25.33 -23.59
C GLU A 306 3.19 -25.26 -22.89
N ILE A 307 3.45 -24.15 -22.20
CA ILE A 307 4.61 -23.98 -21.34
C ILE A 307 4.16 -24.12 -19.88
N PRO A 308 4.51 -25.23 -19.20
CA PRO A 308 4.24 -25.40 -17.78
C PRO A 308 4.90 -24.28 -16.94
N PRO A 309 4.27 -23.82 -15.85
CA PRO A 309 4.91 -22.85 -14.98
C PRO A 309 6.01 -23.50 -14.14
N GLY A 310 7.09 -22.77 -13.88
CA GLY A 310 8.29 -23.24 -13.21
C GLY A 310 9.47 -23.55 -14.14
N GLN A 311 9.44 -23.10 -15.39
CA GLN A 311 10.55 -23.29 -16.35
C GLN A 311 10.80 -22.06 -17.22
N SER A 312 12.02 -21.99 -17.74
CA SER A 312 12.44 -21.06 -18.79
C SER A 312 12.36 -21.71 -20.16
N PHE A 313 12.12 -20.90 -21.19
CA PHE A 313 11.94 -21.32 -22.56
C PHE A 313 12.51 -20.27 -23.52
N PHE A 314 12.81 -20.71 -24.74
CA PHE A 314 13.18 -19.82 -25.82
C PHE A 314 11.91 -19.23 -26.43
N TRP A 315 11.87 -17.92 -26.59
CA TRP A 315 10.77 -17.20 -27.22
C TRP A 315 11.31 -16.52 -28.48
N PRO A 316 11.10 -17.13 -29.67
CA PRO A 316 11.64 -16.61 -30.92
C PRO A 316 10.97 -15.31 -31.35
N ARG A 317 11.71 -14.45 -32.04
CA ARG A 317 11.18 -13.23 -32.66
C ARG A 317 9.96 -13.52 -33.53
N GLY A 318 8.96 -12.65 -33.43
CA GLY A 318 7.71 -12.71 -34.20
C GLY A 318 6.71 -13.75 -33.69
N LYS A 319 7.07 -14.57 -32.70
CA LYS A 319 6.17 -15.56 -32.12
C LYS A 319 5.32 -14.95 -31.01
N THR A 320 4.08 -15.40 -30.95
CA THR A 320 3.09 -14.91 -29.99
C THR A 320 3.05 -15.78 -28.75
N LEU A 321 3.08 -15.15 -27.58
CA LEU A 321 2.86 -15.75 -26.27
C LEU A 321 1.50 -15.28 -25.74
N SER A 322 0.66 -16.22 -25.31
CA SER A 322 -0.63 -15.91 -24.68
C SER A 322 -0.81 -16.70 -23.39
N PHE A 323 -1.84 -16.38 -22.61
CA PHE A 323 -2.13 -17.05 -21.34
C PHE A 323 -3.59 -17.46 -21.26
N ARG A 324 -3.83 -18.72 -20.90
CA ARG A 324 -5.18 -19.24 -20.68
C ARG A 324 -5.40 -19.70 -19.24
N PRO A 325 -6.61 -19.53 -18.68
CA PRO A 325 -6.94 -20.09 -17.37
C PRO A 325 -6.80 -21.63 -17.37
N ARG A 326 -6.09 -22.17 -16.36
CA ARG A 326 -5.95 -23.61 -16.15
C ARG A 326 -5.57 -23.91 -14.69
N GLY A 327 -6.28 -24.87 -14.09
CA GLY A 327 -5.99 -25.33 -12.73
C GLY A 327 -6.41 -24.33 -11.65
N ARG A 328 -5.81 -24.44 -10.46
CA ARG A 328 -6.09 -23.60 -9.29
C ARG A 328 -5.13 -22.41 -9.23
N GLY A 329 -5.58 -21.32 -8.63
CA GLY A 329 -4.83 -20.06 -8.56
C GLY A 329 -5.33 -19.06 -9.59
N VAL A 330 -4.78 -17.86 -9.58
CA VAL A 330 -5.22 -16.78 -10.48
C VAL A 330 -4.10 -15.89 -10.98
N ARG A 331 -2.85 -16.15 -10.62
CA ARG A 331 -1.74 -15.23 -10.89
C ARG A 331 -0.49 -15.96 -11.33
N ILE A 332 0.04 -15.54 -12.47
CA ILE A 332 1.29 -16.00 -13.06
C ILE A 332 2.21 -14.81 -13.33
N TYR A 333 3.49 -15.09 -13.45
CA TYR A 333 4.56 -14.12 -13.64
C TYR A 333 5.35 -14.50 -14.87
N LEU A 334 5.66 -13.53 -15.72
CA LEU A 334 6.53 -13.66 -16.89
C LEU A 334 7.78 -12.81 -16.67
N ALA A 335 8.93 -13.48 -16.58
CA ALA A 335 10.24 -12.83 -16.56
C ALA A 335 10.95 -13.03 -17.90
N VAL A 336 11.76 -12.05 -18.29
CA VAL A 336 12.66 -12.12 -19.45
C VAL A 336 14.10 -11.91 -18.98
N ALA A 337 15.06 -12.59 -19.59
CA ALA A 337 16.47 -12.43 -19.26
C ALA A 337 16.90 -10.96 -19.43
N GLY A 338 17.53 -10.39 -18.40
CA GLY A 338 17.88 -8.96 -18.33
C GLY A 338 16.83 -8.08 -17.64
N GLY A 339 15.65 -8.63 -17.32
CA GLY A 339 14.55 -7.91 -16.68
C GLY A 339 13.88 -6.89 -17.61
N LEU A 340 12.77 -6.30 -17.17
CA LEU A 340 12.08 -5.25 -17.93
C LEU A 340 12.66 -3.87 -17.64
N GLU A 341 12.71 -3.02 -18.66
CA GLU A 341 13.02 -1.61 -18.51
C GLU A 341 11.85 -0.85 -17.87
N GLY A 342 12.16 0.07 -16.96
CA GLY A 342 11.19 0.98 -16.38
C GLY A 342 11.87 2.12 -15.62
N ARG A 343 11.23 3.30 -15.62
CA ARG A 343 11.63 4.44 -14.80
C ARG A 343 11.22 4.20 -13.35
N SER A 344 12.12 4.45 -12.41
CA SER A 344 11.81 4.32 -11.00
C SER A 344 11.17 5.61 -10.47
N PHE A 345 10.16 5.45 -9.61
CA PHE A 345 9.60 6.52 -8.80
C PHE A 345 9.76 6.14 -7.33
N MET A 346 10.48 6.97 -6.57
CA MET A 346 10.84 6.69 -5.17
C MET A 346 11.50 5.30 -5.02
N GLY A 347 12.46 4.99 -5.89
CA GLY A 347 13.28 3.77 -5.82
C GLY A 347 12.64 2.47 -6.33
N SER A 348 11.46 2.52 -6.96
CA SER A 348 10.79 1.33 -7.50
C SER A 348 10.05 1.63 -8.81
N VAL A 349 9.99 0.64 -9.70
CA VAL A 349 9.17 0.65 -10.94
C VAL A 349 7.77 0.08 -10.73
N SER A 350 7.48 -0.47 -9.54
CA SER A 350 6.16 -1.04 -9.25
C SER A 350 5.09 0.05 -9.22
N PRO A 351 3.88 -0.22 -9.74
CA PRO A 351 2.80 0.75 -9.78
C PRO A 351 2.24 1.04 -8.38
N ASP A 352 1.75 2.25 -8.15
CA ASP A 352 0.81 2.56 -7.09
C ASP A 352 -0.42 3.18 -7.76
N LEU A 353 -1.40 2.32 -8.09
CA LEU A 353 -2.60 2.74 -8.82
C LEU A 353 -3.45 3.73 -8.02
N ARG A 354 -3.39 3.67 -6.67
CA ARG A 354 -4.06 4.64 -5.79
C ARG A 354 -3.40 6.01 -5.90
N GLY A 355 -2.07 6.03 -5.98
CA GLY A 355 -1.27 7.23 -6.22
C GLY A 355 -1.21 7.68 -7.68
N ARG A 356 -1.84 6.96 -8.61
CA ARG A 356 -1.69 7.19 -10.06
C ARG A 356 -0.21 7.16 -10.48
N ILE A 357 0.56 6.19 -9.99
CA ILE A 357 1.95 5.94 -10.38
C ILE A 357 1.99 4.63 -11.15
N GLY A 358 2.43 4.67 -12.42
CA GLY A 358 2.30 3.55 -13.34
C GLY A 358 0.85 3.24 -13.68
N ARG A 359 0.66 2.22 -14.52
CA ARG A 359 -0.65 1.76 -14.99
C ARG A 359 -0.58 0.29 -15.42
N PRO A 360 -1.74 -0.38 -15.60
CA PRO A 360 -1.81 -1.62 -16.35
C PRO A 360 -1.35 -1.43 -17.80
N LEU A 361 -0.87 -2.52 -18.40
CA LEU A 361 -0.53 -2.54 -19.82
C LEU A 361 -1.78 -2.32 -20.69
N VAL A 362 -1.56 -1.69 -21.85
CA VAL A 362 -2.58 -1.47 -22.89
C VAL A 362 -2.09 -2.02 -24.23
N ALA A 363 -3.02 -2.24 -25.16
CA ALA A 363 -2.67 -2.64 -26.53
C ALA A 363 -1.73 -1.61 -27.16
N GLY A 364 -0.70 -2.10 -27.84
CA GLY A 364 0.32 -1.27 -28.48
C GLY A 364 1.54 -0.96 -27.60
N ASP A 365 1.49 -1.19 -26.28
CA ASP A 365 2.66 -1.02 -25.41
C ASP A 365 3.83 -1.87 -25.92
N VAL A 366 5.03 -1.28 -25.98
CA VAL A 366 6.27 -1.98 -26.29
C VAL A 366 7.13 -2.00 -25.03
N LEU A 367 7.46 -3.19 -24.56
CA LEU A 367 8.27 -3.38 -23.38
C LEU A 367 9.71 -3.69 -23.79
N GLY A 368 10.67 -3.09 -23.10
CA GLY A 368 12.10 -3.27 -23.33
C GLY A 368 12.81 -4.11 -22.28
N LEU A 369 14.01 -4.60 -22.61
CA LEU A 369 14.91 -5.20 -21.63
C LEU A 369 15.64 -4.11 -20.82
N GLY A 370 15.83 -4.34 -19.52
CA GLY A 370 16.62 -3.44 -18.67
C GLY A 370 18.10 -3.43 -19.04
N GLU A 371 18.63 -4.61 -19.39
CA GLU A 371 20.00 -4.85 -19.88
C GLU A 371 20.02 -6.07 -20.82
N GLU A 372 21.05 -6.18 -21.68
CA GLU A 372 21.29 -7.42 -22.41
C GLU A 372 21.93 -8.47 -21.49
N ARG A 373 21.35 -9.67 -21.47
CA ARG A 373 21.86 -10.78 -20.66
C ARG A 373 21.68 -12.10 -21.41
N ALA A 374 22.79 -12.76 -21.72
CA ALA A 374 22.78 -14.08 -22.34
C ALA A 374 22.61 -15.18 -21.30
N VAL A 375 21.55 -15.98 -21.44
CA VAL A 375 21.28 -17.18 -20.63
C VAL A 375 20.79 -18.32 -21.53
N ARG A 376 20.92 -19.57 -21.06
CA ARG A 376 20.37 -20.73 -21.78
C ARG A 376 18.92 -20.97 -21.36
N PRO A 377 18.00 -21.28 -22.29
CA PRO A 377 16.64 -21.70 -21.96
C PRO A 377 16.63 -23.14 -21.38
N GLY A 378 15.47 -23.60 -20.91
CA GLY A 378 15.27 -24.98 -20.46
C GLY A 378 15.62 -25.26 -19.00
N LEU A 379 16.00 -24.25 -18.22
CA LEU A 379 16.06 -24.37 -16.76
C LEU A 379 14.66 -24.57 -16.21
N ALA A 380 14.49 -25.53 -15.30
CA ALA A 380 13.24 -25.82 -14.63
C ALA A 380 13.44 -25.99 -13.13
N PHE A 381 12.44 -25.59 -12.34
CA PHE A 381 12.43 -25.73 -10.91
C PHE A 381 11.01 -26.04 -10.42
N ARG A 382 10.90 -27.02 -9.52
CA ARG A 382 9.61 -27.46 -9.01
C ARG A 382 9.01 -26.39 -8.10
N GLN A 383 7.84 -25.87 -8.49
CA GLN A 383 7.05 -24.97 -7.66
C GLN A 383 6.45 -25.70 -6.46
N ARG A 384 6.23 -24.98 -5.37
CA ARG A 384 5.41 -25.49 -4.26
C ARG A 384 3.99 -25.75 -4.77
N PRO A 385 3.35 -26.88 -4.45
CA PRO A 385 1.97 -27.08 -4.88
C PRO A 385 1.05 -26.07 -4.17
N LEU A 386 0.08 -25.52 -4.91
CA LEU A 386 -1.00 -24.74 -4.30
C LEU A 386 -1.92 -25.71 -3.54
N PRO A 387 -2.22 -25.47 -2.25
CA PRO A 387 -2.95 -26.44 -1.45
C PRO A 387 -4.41 -26.56 -1.88
N GLU A 388 -5.01 -27.73 -1.62
CA GLU A 388 -6.43 -27.95 -1.88
C GLU A 388 -7.35 -27.16 -0.94
N THR A 389 -6.86 -26.87 0.27
CA THR A 389 -7.53 -26.05 1.28
C THR A 389 -6.56 -25.01 1.79
N PHE A 390 -6.97 -23.75 1.82
CA PHE A 390 -6.15 -22.66 2.34
C PHE A 390 -6.24 -22.62 3.86
N ARG A 391 -5.23 -23.17 4.53
CA ARG A 391 -5.06 -23.08 5.99
C ARG A 391 -3.98 -22.05 6.31
N LEU A 392 -4.38 -20.98 6.99
CA LEU A 392 -3.58 -19.76 7.11
C LEU A 392 -3.30 -19.49 8.58
N ARG A 393 -2.02 -19.45 8.95
CA ARG A 393 -1.62 -19.21 10.33
C ARG A 393 -1.82 -17.74 10.68
N LEU A 394 -2.32 -17.49 11.88
CA LEU A 394 -2.46 -16.15 12.44
C LEU A 394 -1.32 -15.87 13.43
N LEU A 395 -1.07 -14.58 13.60
CA LEU A 395 -0.29 -13.95 14.65
C LEU A 395 -1.17 -12.88 15.32
N PRO A 396 -0.92 -12.53 16.59
CA PRO A 396 -1.60 -11.39 17.21
C PRO A 396 -1.36 -10.10 16.44
N GLY A 397 -2.43 -9.34 16.20
CA GLY A 397 -2.35 -7.98 15.66
C GLY A 397 -2.22 -6.92 16.77
N PRO A 398 -2.10 -5.63 16.41
CA PRO A 398 -1.97 -4.56 17.39
C PRO A 398 -3.21 -4.36 18.27
N GLN A 399 -4.42 -4.61 17.77
CA GLN A 399 -5.66 -4.55 18.58
C GLN A 399 -6.17 -5.96 18.92
N PHE A 400 -5.26 -6.85 19.31
CA PHE A 400 -5.60 -8.24 19.63
C PHE A 400 -6.68 -8.33 20.73
N SER A 401 -7.65 -9.22 20.52
CA SER A 401 -8.56 -9.69 21.56
C SER A 401 -8.77 -11.20 21.43
N TRP A 402 -9.05 -11.84 22.57
CA TRP A 402 -9.31 -13.28 22.61
C TRP A 402 -10.59 -13.66 21.87
N GLU A 403 -11.60 -12.80 21.93
CA GLU A 403 -12.88 -12.95 21.26
C GLU A 403 -12.70 -12.91 19.74
N ALA A 404 -11.95 -11.93 19.21
CA ALA A 404 -11.67 -11.83 17.79
C ALA A 404 -10.85 -13.01 17.29
N ARG A 405 -9.82 -13.42 18.04
CA ARG A 405 -9.05 -14.63 17.73
C ARG A 405 -9.97 -15.86 17.66
N ARG A 406 -10.80 -16.09 18.69
CA ARG A 406 -11.70 -17.24 18.76
C ARG A 406 -12.66 -17.25 17.59
N ALA A 407 -13.22 -16.10 17.22
CA ALA A 407 -14.11 -15.95 16.07
C ALA A 407 -13.40 -16.25 14.74
N LEU A 408 -12.16 -15.77 14.56
CA LEU A 408 -11.38 -16.01 13.34
C LEU A 408 -11.04 -17.49 13.13
N ILE A 409 -10.85 -18.28 14.20
CA ILE A 409 -10.50 -19.71 14.08
C ILE A 409 -11.70 -20.65 14.27
N SER A 410 -12.92 -20.13 14.46
CA SER A 410 -14.08 -20.97 14.81
C SER A 410 -14.63 -21.76 13.63
N ALA A 411 -14.48 -21.25 12.41
CA ALA A 411 -14.95 -21.88 11.18
C ALA A 411 -14.23 -21.30 9.95
N SER A 412 -14.50 -21.90 8.79
CA SER A 412 -14.01 -21.41 7.51
C SER A 412 -14.68 -20.09 7.11
N PHE A 413 -13.91 -19.25 6.40
CA PHE A 413 -14.38 -18.07 5.71
C PHE A 413 -14.39 -18.32 4.22
N ARG A 414 -15.29 -17.66 3.51
CA ARG A 414 -15.33 -17.62 2.06
C ARG A 414 -14.86 -16.26 1.55
N VAL A 415 -14.04 -16.26 0.53
CA VAL A 415 -13.59 -15.04 -0.15
C VAL A 415 -14.75 -14.43 -0.93
N VAL A 416 -15.09 -13.18 -0.64
CA VAL A 416 -16.09 -12.40 -1.38
C VAL A 416 -15.44 -11.69 -2.56
N ARG A 417 -14.34 -10.99 -2.28
CA ARG A 417 -13.56 -10.21 -3.24
C ARG A 417 -12.09 -10.36 -2.93
N ALA A 418 -11.26 -10.47 -3.96
CA ALA A 418 -9.81 -10.51 -3.82
C ALA A 418 -9.18 -9.63 -4.89
N ASP A 419 -8.35 -8.68 -4.47
CA ASP A 419 -7.53 -7.84 -5.33
C ASP A 419 -6.17 -7.60 -4.66
N ARG A 420 -5.34 -6.74 -5.25
CA ARG A 420 -4.01 -6.43 -4.71
C ARG A 420 -4.04 -5.59 -3.43
N MET A 421 -5.14 -4.89 -3.14
CA MET A 421 -5.33 -4.12 -1.91
C MET A 421 -5.66 -5.06 -0.75
N GLY A 422 -6.53 -6.04 -0.98
CA GLY A 422 -6.91 -6.99 0.06
C GLY A 422 -7.89 -8.08 -0.35
N VAL A 423 -8.19 -8.94 0.62
CA VAL A 423 -9.15 -10.04 0.48
C VAL A 423 -10.27 -9.88 1.49
N GLU A 424 -11.47 -9.63 1.00
CA GLU A 424 -12.69 -9.47 1.79
C GLU A 424 -13.32 -10.84 2.05
N LEU A 425 -13.68 -11.09 3.30
CA LEU A 425 -14.13 -12.39 3.78
C LEU A 425 -15.58 -12.35 4.27
N VAL A 426 -16.32 -13.43 4.04
CA VAL A 426 -17.62 -13.69 4.68
C VAL A 426 -17.54 -14.99 5.46
N GLY A 427 -18.07 -15.00 6.68
CA GLY A 427 -17.96 -16.13 7.61
C GLY A 427 -18.49 -15.73 8.99
N PRO A 428 -17.98 -16.34 10.07
CA PRO A 428 -18.30 -15.96 11.45
C PRO A 428 -18.17 -14.45 11.70
N GLU A 429 -19.03 -13.92 12.55
CA GLU A 429 -18.89 -12.55 13.03
C GLU A 429 -17.64 -12.42 13.89
N VAL A 430 -16.77 -11.47 13.54
CA VAL A 430 -15.53 -11.18 14.26
C VAL A 430 -15.70 -9.81 14.91
N PRO A 431 -15.53 -9.68 16.24
CA PRO A 431 -15.58 -8.37 16.89
C PRO A 431 -14.47 -7.47 16.35
N GLY A 432 -14.87 -6.30 15.85
CA GLY A 432 -13.99 -5.28 15.32
C GLY A 432 -13.98 -4.02 16.17
N GLY A 433 -13.47 -2.95 15.60
CA GLY A 433 -13.39 -1.66 16.26
C GLY A 433 -12.84 -0.56 15.37
N GLU A 434 -12.82 0.65 15.89
CA GLU A 434 -12.30 1.82 15.20
C GLU A 434 -11.68 2.81 16.18
N GLY A 435 -10.57 3.43 15.78
CA GLY A 435 -9.87 4.46 16.53
C GLY A 435 -9.12 5.43 15.63
N LEU A 436 -8.08 6.07 16.18
CA LEU A 436 -7.17 6.88 15.38
C LEU A 436 -6.51 6.04 14.28
N SER A 437 -6.24 6.68 13.15
CA SER A 437 -5.52 6.00 12.07
C SER A 437 -4.09 5.68 12.50
N GLU A 438 -3.66 4.47 12.23
CA GLU A 438 -2.28 4.03 12.46
C GLU A 438 -1.78 3.32 11.20
N ALA A 439 -0.47 3.09 11.12
CA ALA A 439 0.10 2.35 10.02
C ALA A 439 -0.52 0.96 9.89
N THR A 440 -0.84 0.55 8.67
CA THR A 440 -1.40 -0.78 8.40
C THR A 440 -0.29 -1.81 8.26
N PRO A 441 -0.34 -2.96 8.95
CA PRO A 441 0.66 -4.00 8.78
C PRO A 441 0.30 -4.87 7.56
N LEU A 442 1.29 -5.31 6.77
CA LEU A 442 1.02 -6.26 5.69
C LEU A 442 0.50 -7.59 6.27
N GLY A 443 -0.59 -8.10 5.72
CA GLY A 443 -1.29 -9.26 6.27
C GLY A 443 -2.22 -8.96 7.44
N GLY A 444 -2.35 -7.71 7.87
CA GLY A 444 -3.29 -7.34 8.93
C GLY A 444 -4.72 -7.71 8.54
N ILE A 445 -5.46 -8.34 9.46
CA ILE A 445 -6.88 -8.64 9.27
C ILE A 445 -7.65 -7.46 9.87
N GLN A 446 -8.10 -6.57 9.01
CA GLN A 446 -8.84 -5.39 9.39
C GLN A 446 -10.32 -5.74 9.61
N VAL A 447 -10.86 -5.37 10.78
CA VAL A 447 -12.25 -5.66 11.18
C VAL A 447 -12.91 -4.35 11.65
N PRO A 448 -13.83 -3.77 10.87
CA PRO A 448 -14.57 -2.57 11.28
C PRO A 448 -15.59 -2.89 12.40
N PRO A 449 -16.16 -1.88 13.09
CA PRO A 449 -17.22 -2.10 14.08
C PRO A 449 -18.43 -2.85 13.53
N SER A 450 -18.76 -2.60 12.27
CA SER A 450 -19.74 -3.35 11.49
C SER A 450 -19.20 -3.57 10.08
N GLY A 451 -19.32 -4.80 9.57
CA GLY A 451 -18.85 -5.17 8.23
C GLY A 451 -18.00 -6.43 8.23
N ARG A 452 -17.35 -6.66 7.09
CA ARG A 452 -16.61 -7.88 6.79
C ARG A 452 -15.12 -7.74 7.13
N PRO A 453 -14.45 -8.81 7.60
CA PRO A 453 -13.00 -8.82 7.70
C PRO A 453 -12.33 -8.61 6.34
N LEU A 454 -11.26 -7.81 6.31
CA LEU A 454 -10.44 -7.54 5.14
C LEU A 454 -8.97 -7.84 5.45
N VAL A 455 -8.38 -8.81 4.76
CA VAL A 455 -6.93 -9.08 4.84
C VAL A 455 -6.21 -8.06 3.97
N LEU A 456 -5.33 -7.26 4.56
CA LEU A 456 -4.60 -6.19 3.87
C LEU A 456 -3.36 -6.73 3.15
N LEU A 457 -3.25 -6.46 1.84
CA LEU A 457 -2.17 -6.94 0.97
C LEU A 457 -1.27 -5.80 0.47
N VAL A 458 -0.52 -6.01 -0.62
CA VAL A 458 0.61 -5.16 -1.00
C VAL A 458 0.21 -3.76 -1.48
N ASP A 459 -1.01 -3.57 -2.00
CA ASP A 459 -1.55 -2.27 -2.42
C ASP A 459 -2.47 -1.63 -1.35
N LYS A 460 -2.44 -2.12 -0.10
CA LYS A 460 -3.19 -1.54 1.03
C LYS A 460 -2.87 -0.06 1.23
N GLY A 461 -3.83 0.72 1.75
CA GLY A 461 -3.54 2.10 2.21
C GLY A 461 -2.53 2.09 3.35
N SER A 462 -1.64 3.07 3.44
CA SER A 462 -0.58 3.02 4.46
C SER A 462 -1.12 3.26 5.87
N LEU A 463 -2.21 4.02 6.00
CA LEU A 463 -2.90 4.30 7.27
C LEU A 463 -4.34 3.77 7.26
N GLY A 464 -4.82 3.35 8.44
CA GLY A 464 -6.22 2.95 8.64
C GLY A 464 -6.61 2.91 10.12
N GLY A 465 -7.84 3.34 10.43
CA GLY A 465 -8.36 3.43 11.81
C GLY A 465 -9.13 2.21 12.31
N TYR A 466 -9.47 1.27 11.45
CA TYR A 466 -10.16 0.04 11.86
C TYR A 466 -9.22 -0.91 12.60
N ALA A 467 -9.76 -1.66 13.56
CA ALA A 467 -8.99 -2.60 14.38
C ALA A 467 -8.38 -3.72 13.52
N LYS A 468 -7.17 -4.15 13.89
CA LYS A 468 -6.49 -5.31 13.31
C LYS A 468 -6.20 -6.33 14.42
N PRO A 469 -7.17 -7.15 14.84
CA PRO A 469 -6.98 -8.09 15.95
C PRO A 469 -5.98 -9.22 15.65
N ALA A 470 -5.78 -9.52 14.37
CA ALA A 470 -4.85 -10.56 13.92
C ALA A 470 -4.06 -10.11 12.69
N ARG A 471 -2.96 -10.80 12.43
CA ARG A 471 -2.17 -10.70 11.21
C ARG A 471 -1.92 -12.10 10.67
N VAL A 472 -2.03 -12.26 9.36
CA VAL A 472 -1.61 -13.49 8.68
C VAL A 472 -0.10 -13.67 8.84
N HIS A 473 0.32 -14.91 9.11
CA HIS A 473 1.73 -15.25 9.20
C HIS A 473 2.44 -14.94 7.86
N PRO A 474 3.59 -14.23 7.85
CA PRO A 474 4.26 -13.83 6.61
C PRO A 474 4.57 -14.97 5.64
N GLY A 475 4.82 -16.17 6.17
CA GLY A 475 5.05 -17.38 5.38
C GLY A 475 3.84 -17.89 4.58
N ASP A 476 2.63 -17.39 4.88
CA ASP A 476 1.38 -17.79 4.23
C ASP A 476 0.82 -16.69 3.32
N LEU A 477 1.40 -15.48 3.32
CA LEU A 477 0.89 -14.34 2.55
C LEU A 477 0.88 -14.57 1.04
N TRP A 478 1.83 -15.34 0.51
CA TRP A 478 1.89 -15.66 -0.91
C TRP A 478 0.63 -16.42 -1.39
N LEU A 479 -0.04 -17.16 -0.51
CA LEU A 479 -1.28 -17.85 -0.83
C LEU A 479 -2.41 -16.88 -1.19
N PHE A 480 -2.47 -15.72 -0.52
CA PHE A 480 -3.43 -14.66 -0.86
C PHE A 480 -3.17 -14.02 -2.23
N GLY A 481 -1.97 -14.18 -2.79
CA GLY A 481 -1.71 -13.83 -4.19
C GLY A 481 -2.47 -14.69 -5.20
N GLN A 482 -2.97 -15.85 -4.74
CA GLN A 482 -3.56 -16.91 -5.56
C GLN A 482 -5.02 -17.23 -5.20
N VAL A 483 -5.66 -16.53 -4.26
CA VAL A 483 -7.08 -16.75 -3.94
C VAL A 483 -8.01 -16.01 -4.90
N TRP A 484 -9.25 -16.49 -5.04
CA TRP A 484 -10.29 -15.89 -5.88
C TRP A 484 -11.64 -15.89 -5.16
N PRO A 485 -12.63 -15.09 -5.61
CA PRO A 485 -13.99 -15.15 -5.07
C PRO A 485 -14.56 -16.56 -5.04
N GLY A 486 -15.15 -16.94 -3.92
CA GLY A 486 -15.72 -18.27 -3.69
C GLY A 486 -14.77 -19.28 -3.04
N VAL A 487 -13.46 -19.00 -2.97
CA VAL A 487 -12.51 -19.85 -2.23
C VAL A 487 -12.86 -19.90 -0.76
N GLU A 488 -12.85 -21.09 -0.17
CA GLU A 488 -12.88 -21.28 1.27
C GLU A 488 -11.45 -21.30 1.86
N LEU A 489 -11.29 -20.62 2.99
CA LEU A 489 -10.07 -20.60 3.77
C LEU A 489 -10.39 -20.76 5.26
N ALA A 490 -9.47 -21.37 6.00
CA ALA A 490 -9.58 -21.54 7.44
C ALA A 490 -8.35 -20.94 8.11
N PHE A 491 -8.56 -20.23 9.21
CA PHE A 491 -7.47 -19.70 10.01
C PHE A 491 -7.07 -20.70 11.09
N THR A 492 -5.76 -20.77 11.36
CA THR A 492 -5.19 -21.55 12.45
C THR A 492 -4.29 -20.67 13.30
N CYS A 493 -4.00 -21.09 14.52
CA CYS A 493 -3.00 -20.44 15.35
C CYS A 493 -2.35 -21.45 16.28
N ASP A 494 -1.02 -21.48 16.29
CA ASP A 494 -0.24 -22.43 17.11
C ASP A 494 0.15 -21.83 18.48
N TYR A 495 -0.35 -20.63 18.78
CA TYR A 495 -0.05 -19.91 20.00
C TYR A 495 -1.17 -20.18 21.03
N HIS A 496 -0.85 -21.03 22.01
CA HIS A 496 -1.81 -21.74 22.87
C HIS A 496 -1.88 -21.26 24.33
N ARG A 497 -1.07 -20.28 24.76
CA ARG A 497 -1.00 -19.88 26.19
C ARG A 497 -0.95 -18.37 26.38
N GLU A 498 -1.81 -17.87 27.26
CA GLU A 498 -1.63 -16.58 27.94
C GLU A 498 -0.18 -16.53 28.50
N GLY A 499 0.68 -15.67 27.96
CA GLY A 499 2.00 -15.39 28.56
C GLY A 499 3.25 -15.46 27.68
N GLN A 500 3.19 -15.85 26.40
CA GLN A 500 4.39 -15.90 25.54
C GLN A 500 4.24 -15.22 24.17
N HIS A 501 3.30 -14.27 24.03
CA HIS A 501 3.04 -13.65 22.74
C HIS A 501 3.55 -12.23 22.75
N ILE A 502 4.55 -11.97 21.90
CA ILE A 502 4.99 -10.61 21.65
C ILE A 502 3.90 -9.97 20.78
N VAL A 503 2.94 -9.32 21.43
CA VAL A 503 2.06 -8.35 20.77
C VAL A 503 2.97 -7.41 19.99
N PRO A 504 2.61 -7.04 18.75
CA PRO A 504 3.48 -6.20 17.93
C PRO A 504 3.57 -4.76 18.46
N ILE A 505 3.16 -4.46 19.70
CA ILE A 505 3.21 -3.15 20.33
C ILE A 505 4.33 -3.14 21.38
N LEU A 506 5.11 -2.06 21.39
CA LEU A 506 6.10 -1.76 22.40
C LEU A 506 5.87 -0.33 22.89
N VAL A 507 5.53 -0.16 24.17
CA VAL A 507 5.54 1.16 24.82
C VAL A 507 7.00 1.63 24.90
N TRP A 508 7.26 2.84 24.44
CA TRP A 508 8.62 3.35 24.26
C TRP A 508 8.95 4.45 25.27
N GLU A 509 9.89 4.16 26.18
CA GLU A 509 10.30 5.08 27.24
C GLU A 509 11.68 5.73 27.02
N GLY A 510 12.47 5.27 26.03
CA GLY A 510 13.83 5.73 25.77
C GLY A 510 14.80 4.61 25.44
#